data_AF-A0A3A9EP59-F1
#
_entry.id   AF-A0A3A9EP59-F1
#
_cell.length_a   1.000
_cell.length_b   1.000
_cell.length_c   1.000
_cell.angle_alpha   90.00
_cell.angle_beta   90.00
_cell.angle_gamma   90.00
#
_symmetry.space_group_name_H-M   'P 1'
#
loop_
_entity.id
_entity.type
_entity.pdbx_description
1 polymer ?
#
loop_
_entity_poly.entity_id
_entity_poly.type
_entity_poly.pdbx_seq_one_letter_code
_entity_poly.pdbx_strand_id
1 'polypeptide(L)'
;MKRKEFMERLEMLLYDVQEEERKEALCFYNDYFDDAGEENEDEVIRELESPEKVVAMIKTGLLEKENMSGEYSERGYKDQRFESSYPLQSKIEEEKNDERQYGRGDMGKLVLIILLGVFISPLVFAVAGSILGGLATVLLTAAGIVLGSAVLTVVLLLTGCILFGIGIVSVFSDPFLGILLIGVGLFIFGLGLFFLWLTVWICGSAVPKCAAVFRRGIGSLWNRRKTA
;
A
#
# COMPACT_ATOMS: atom_id res chain seq x y z
N MET A 1 -7.89 -11.11 -40.50
CA MET A 1 -8.56 -11.94 -39.49
C MET A 1 -9.30 -11.01 -38.57
N LYS A 2 -10.54 -11.30 -38.18
CA LYS A 2 -11.26 -10.52 -37.17
C LYS A 2 -11.14 -11.16 -35.79
N ARG A 3 -11.39 -10.42 -34.71
CA ARG A 3 -11.27 -10.89 -33.31
C ARG A 3 -11.89 -12.28 -33.11
N LYS A 4 -13.12 -12.50 -33.58
CA LYS A 4 -13.83 -13.78 -33.45
C LYS A 4 -13.05 -14.94 -34.07
N GLU A 5 -12.53 -14.74 -35.28
CA GLU A 5 -11.72 -15.76 -35.95
C GLU A 5 -10.42 -16.02 -35.20
N PHE A 6 -9.78 -14.96 -34.66
CA PHE A 6 -8.53 -15.07 -33.89
C PHE A 6 -8.72 -15.91 -32.63
N MET A 7 -9.78 -15.63 -31.87
CA MET A 7 -10.11 -16.35 -30.64
C MET A 7 -10.53 -17.80 -30.89
N GLU A 8 -11.30 -18.07 -31.94
CA GLU A 8 -11.70 -19.44 -32.32
C GLU A 8 -10.47 -20.28 -32.72
N ARG A 9 -9.52 -19.68 -33.43
CA ARG A 9 -8.26 -20.35 -33.80
C ARG A 9 -7.35 -20.56 -32.60
N LEU A 10 -7.30 -19.59 -31.68
CA LEU A 10 -6.55 -19.71 -30.43
C LEU A 10 -7.10 -20.86 -29.56
N GLU A 11 -8.41 -20.98 -29.42
CA GLU A 11 -9.06 -22.06 -28.68
C GLU A 11 -8.77 -23.44 -29.29
N MET A 12 -8.85 -23.57 -30.61
CA MET A 12 -8.51 -24.82 -31.31
C MET A 12 -7.05 -25.23 -31.08
N LEU A 13 -6.12 -24.28 -31.13
CA LEU A 13 -4.69 -24.55 -30.95
C LEU A 13 -4.29 -24.88 -29.50
N LEU A 14 -5.13 -24.49 -28.53
CA LEU A 14 -4.98 -24.80 -27.11
C LEU A 14 -5.77 -26.04 -26.68
N TYR A 15 -6.35 -26.80 -27.62
CA TYR A 15 -7.14 -27.99 -27.28
C TYR A 15 -6.34 -29.05 -26.51
N ASP A 16 -5.02 -29.13 -26.75
CA ASP A 16 -4.09 -30.05 -26.10
C ASP A 16 -3.62 -29.58 -24.70
N VAL A 17 -3.97 -28.36 -24.29
CA VAL A 17 -3.68 -27.80 -22.96
C VAL A 17 -4.81 -28.15 -21.99
N GLN A 18 -4.48 -28.23 -20.70
CA GLN A 18 -5.44 -28.50 -19.63
C GLN A 18 -6.61 -27.51 -19.67
N GLU A 19 -7.83 -27.99 -19.36
CA GLU A 19 -9.06 -27.20 -19.52
C GLU A 19 -9.01 -25.88 -18.72
N GLU A 20 -8.44 -25.91 -17.52
CA GLU A 20 -8.27 -24.74 -16.66
C GLU A 20 -7.35 -23.69 -17.29
N GLU A 21 -6.18 -24.10 -17.77
CA GLU A 21 -5.17 -23.20 -18.36
C GLU A 21 -5.61 -22.68 -19.74
N ARG A 22 -6.35 -23.50 -20.50
CA ARG A 22 -7.00 -23.07 -21.75
C ARG A 22 -8.04 -21.97 -21.47
N LYS A 23 -8.92 -22.17 -20.48
CA LYS A 23 -9.95 -21.17 -20.11
C LYS A 23 -9.32 -19.86 -19.64
N GLU A 24 -8.28 -19.96 -18.82
CA GLU A 24 -7.55 -18.79 -18.32
C GLU A 24 -6.90 -18.00 -19.47
N ALA A 25 -6.20 -18.69 -20.38
CA ALA A 25 -5.60 -18.05 -21.54
C ALA A 25 -6.64 -17.39 -22.44
N LEU A 26 -7.76 -18.06 -22.74
CA LEU A 26 -8.82 -17.49 -23.56
C LEU A 26 -9.48 -16.27 -22.90
N CYS A 27 -9.72 -16.30 -21.58
CA CYS A 27 -10.20 -15.13 -20.85
C CYS A 27 -9.23 -13.96 -20.96
N PHE A 28 -7.94 -14.19 -20.72
CA PHE A 28 -6.92 -13.15 -20.77
C PHE A 28 -6.87 -12.44 -22.13
N TYR A 29 -6.85 -13.19 -23.24
CA TYR A 29 -6.83 -12.58 -24.56
C TYR A 29 -8.17 -11.93 -24.92
N ASN A 30 -9.28 -12.47 -24.44
CA ASN A 30 -10.58 -11.85 -24.65
C ASN A 30 -10.69 -10.49 -23.95
N ASP A 31 -10.25 -10.40 -22.69
CA ASP A 31 -10.19 -9.15 -21.92
C ASP A 31 -9.25 -8.15 -22.59
N TYR A 32 -8.13 -8.60 -23.15
CA TYR A 32 -7.20 -7.75 -23.90
C TYR A 32 -7.83 -7.14 -25.16
N PHE A 33 -8.66 -7.91 -25.89
CA PHE A 33 -9.43 -7.38 -27.01
C PHE A 33 -10.55 -6.43 -26.55
N ASP A 34 -11.18 -6.69 -25.41
CA ASP A 34 -12.22 -5.83 -24.84
C ASP A 34 -11.65 -4.47 -24.37
N ASP A 35 -10.47 -4.47 -23.73
CA ASP A 35 -9.77 -3.26 -23.28
C ASP A 35 -9.32 -2.38 -24.46
N ALA A 36 -8.95 -2.99 -25.59
CA ALA A 36 -8.59 -2.25 -26.80
C ALA A 36 -9.81 -1.59 -27.47
N GLY A 37 -11.00 -2.18 -27.31
CA GLY A 37 -12.22 -1.74 -27.96
C GLY A 37 -12.34 -2.16 -29.43
N GLU A 38 -13.58 -2.22 -29.94
CA GLU A 38 -13.90 -2.72 -31.29
C GLU A 38 -13.16 -1.95 -32.41
N GLU A 39 -12.82 -0.68 -32.17
CA GLU A 39 -12.12 0.19 -33.12
C GLU A 39 -10.62 -0.12 -33.28
N ASN A 40 -10.01 -0.83 -32.31
CA ASN A 40 -8.57 -1.12 -32.31
C ASN A 40 -8.25 -2.62 -32.47
N GLU A 41 -9.23 -3.48 -32.75
CA GLU A 41 -9.01 -4.93 -32.93
C GLU A 41 -7.98 -5.25 -34.03
N ASP A 42 -7.97 -4.48 -35.12
CA ASP A 42 -7.04 -4.67 -36.23
C ASP A 42 -5.59 -4.24 -35.87
N GLU A 43 -5.42 -3.41 -34.84
CA GLU A 43 -4.12 -3.06 -34.27
C GLU A 43 -3.63 -4.14 -33.30
N VAL A 44 -4.52 -4.64 -32.44
CA VAL A 44 -4.24 -5.76 -31.54
C VAL A 44 -3.77 -7.00 -32.30
N ILE A 45 -4.43 -7.33 -33.41
CA ILE A 45 -4.05 -8.50 -34.23
C ILE A 45 -2.66 -8.31 -34.86
N ARG A 46 -2.28 -7.07 -35.22
CA ARG A 46 -0.92 -6.77 -35.70
C ARG A 46 0.12 -6.93 -34.60
N GLU A 47 -0.20 -6.55 -33.38
CA GLU A 47 0.68 -6.68 -32.21
C GLU A 47 0.86 -8.13 -31.77
N LEU A 48 -0.22 -8.91 -31.75
CA LEU A 48 -0.18 -10.34 -31.43
C LEU A 48 0.44 -11.19 -32.55
N GLU A 49 0.62 -10.61 -33.74
CA GLU A 49 1.13 -11.22 -34.98
C GLU A 49 0.31 -12.40 -35.53
N SER A 50 0.19 -13.49 -34.76
CA SER A 50 -0.57 -14.68 -35.13
C SER A 50 -1.02 -15.51 -33.92
N PRO A 51 -2.17 -16.21 -34.01
CA PRO A 51 -2.64 -17.07 -32.92
C PRO A 51 -1.68 -18.23 -32.64
N GLU A 52 -0.92 -18.70 -33.63
CA GLU A 52 0.11 -19.72 -33.45
C GLU A 52 1.26 -19.26 -32.56
N LYS A 53 1.69 -17.99 -32.70
CA LYS A 53 2.76 -17.41 -31.88
C LYS A 53 2.30 -17.28 -30.43
N VAL A 54 1.06 -16.87 -30.23
CA VAL A 54 0.43 -16.78 -28.90
C VAL A 54 0.39 -18.15 -28.22
N VAL A 55 -0.03 -19.20 -28.93
CA VAL A 55 -0.04 -20.57 -28.38
C VAL A 55 1.35 -21.06 -28.02
N ALA A 56 2.36 -20.79 -28.85
CA ALA A 56 3.75 -21.15 -28.54
C ALA A 56 4.24 -20.47 -27.25
N MET A 57 3.88 -19.21 -27.03
CA MET A 57 4.21 -18.47 -25.82
C MET A 57 3.51 -19.04 -24.58
N ILE A 58 2.21 -19.34 -24.69
CA ILE A 58 1.44 -19.97 -23.60
C ILE A 58 2.05 -21.33 -23.24
N LYS A 59 2.28 -22.21 -24.21
CA LYS A 59 2.86 -23.55 -23.97
C LYS A 59 4.25 -23.47 -23.34
N THR A 60 5.08 -22.51 -23.77
CA THR A 60 6.40 -22.31 -23.17
C THR A 60 6.29 -21.86 -21.72
N GLY A 61 5.39 -20.91 -21.41
CA GLY A 61 5.15 -20.47 -20.03
C GLY A 61 4.62 -21.58 -19.12
N LEU A 62 3.79 -22.48 -19.66
CA LEU A 62 3.30 -23.65 -18.93
C LEU A 62 4.40 -24.68 -18.68
N LEU A 63 5.26 -24.94 -19.68
CA LEU A 63 6.43 -25.81 -19.52
C LEU A 63 7.43 -25.24 -18.51
N GLU A 64 7.62 -23.92 -18.45
CA GLU A 64 8.45 -23.29 -17.43
C GLU A 64 7.85 -23.44 -16.02
N LYS A 65 6.54 -23.26 -15.88
CA LYS A 65 5.80 -23.47 -14.62
C LYS A 65 5.93 -24.91 -14.13
N GLU A 66 5.87 -25.89 -15.03
CA GLU A 66 6.08 -27.31 -14.71
C GLU A 66 7.55 -27.59 -14.32
N ASN A 67 8.52 -27.05 -15.06
CA ASN A 67 9.95 -27.20 -14.80
C ASN A 67 10.46 -26.46 -13.54
N MET A 68 9.70 -25.47 -13.04
CA MET A 68 10.01 -24.74 -11.80
C MET A 68 9.53 -25.47 -10.53
N SER A 69 8.88 -26.63 -10.65
CA SER A 69 8.52 -27.50 -9.54
C SER A 69 9.73 -28.29 -9.00
N GLY A 70 10.79 -27.58 -8.61
CA GLY A 70 11.96 -28.17 -7.95
C GLY A 70 11.60 -28.65 -6.54
N GLU A 71 11.65 -29.97 -6.30
CA GLU A 71 11.48 -30.56 -4.97
C GLU A 71 12.63 -30.17 -4.03
N TYR A 72 12.31 -29.45 -2.96
CA TYR A 72 13.26 -29.14 -1.88
C TYR A 72 13.32 -30.32 -0.90
N SER A 73 14.44 -31.05 -0.92
CA SER A 73 14.78 -32.07 0.07
C SER A 73 16.00 -31.63 0.88
N GLU A 74 16.00 -31.89 2.19
CA GLU A 74 17.08 -31.58 3.14
C GLU A 74 18.46 -32.18 2.78
N ARG A 75 18.55 -32.98 1.71
CA ARG A 75 19.82 -33.53 1.19
C ARG A 75 20.37 -32.82 -0.06
N GLY A 76 19.80 -31.68 -0.46
CA GLY A 76 20.35 -30.79 -1.51
C GLY A 76 19.64 -30.84 -2.87
N TYR A 77 19.94 -29.85 -3.72
CA TYR A 77 19.35 -29.62 -5.04
C TYR A 77 19.80 -30.71 -6.03
N LYS A 78 18.87 -31.53 -6.52
CA LYS A 78 19.11 -32.47 -7.62
C LYS A 78 18.50 -31.92 -8.90
N ASP A 79 19.33 -31.25 -9.69
CA ASP A 79 18.99 -30.89 -11.07
C ASP A 79 19.14 -32.14 -11.95
N GLN A 80 18.03 -32.62 -12.53
CA GLN A 80 18.06 -33.73 -13.50
C GLN A 80 18.58 -33.29 -14.88
N ARG A 81 18.89 -32.00 -15.07
CA ARG A 81 19.39 -31.47 -16.34
C ARG A 81 20.87 -31.78 -16.61
N PHE A 82 21.57 -32.40 -15.65
CA PHE A 82 23.00 -32.76 -15.77
C PHE A 82 23.24 -34.25 -16.09
N GLU A 83 22.72 -34.71 -17.22
CA GLU A 83 23.35 -35.79 -17.99
C GLU A 83 23.43 -35.38 -19.46
N SER A 84 24.57 -34.83 -19.87
CA SER A 84 25.29 -35.21 -21.10
C SER A 84 26.38 -34.17 -21.45
N SER A 85 27.63 -34.58 -21.15
CA SER A 85 28.80 -34.60 -22.02
C SER A 85 29.54 -33.32 -22.51
N TYR A 86 30.84 -33.29 -22.12
CA TYR A 86 32.04 -32.68 -22.75
C TYR A 86 32.49 -31.25 -22.29
N PRO A 87 33.81 -30.94 -22.32
CA PRO A 87 34.66 -30.97 -21.13
C PRO A 87 35.18 -29.57 -20.73
N LEU A 88 35.32 -29.36 -19.42
CA LEU A 88 35.78 -28.11 -18.81
C LEU A 88 37.30 -28.17 -18.53
N GLN A 89 38.06 -27.25 -19.13
CA GLN A 89 39.42 -26.88 -18.73
C GLN A 89 39.65 -25.45 -19.25
N SER A 90 39.90 -24.39 -18.47
CA SER A 90 40.51 -24.25 -17.16
C SER A 90 40.07 -22.93 -16.48
N LYS A 91 40.14 -22.92 -15.15
CA LYS A 91 39.87 -21.87 -14.15
C LYS A 91 41.16 -20.99 -14.04
N ILE A 92 41.17 -19.66 -13.87
CA ILE A 92 40.85 -18.86 -12.66
C ILE A 92 41.05 -17.35 -13.00
N GLU A 93 40.07 -16.51 -12.61
CA GLU A 93 40.04 -15.09 -12.15
C GLU A 93 40.82 -14.00 -12.94
N GLU A 94 40.34 -12.76 -13.19
CA GLU A 94 39.33 -11.92 -12.54
C GLU A 94 38.99 -10.73 -13.47
N GLU A 95 37.81 -10.13 -13.26
CA GLU A 95 37.34 -8.82 -13.75
C GLU A 95 37.35 -8.52 -15.27
N LYS A 96 36.14 -8.59 -15.87
CA LYS A 96 35.63 -7.47 -16.67
C LYS A 96 34.13 -7.59 -16.91
N ASN A 97 33.43 -6.52 -16.53
CA ASN A 97 32.33 -5.89 -17.25
C ASN A 97 31.82 -6.70 -18.45
N ASP A 98 30.63 -7.30 -18.35
CA ASP A 98 29.93 -7.81 -19.52
C ASP A 98 28.58 -7.09 -19.66
N GLU A 99 28.62 -6.15 -20.58
CA GLU A 99 27.51 -5.38 -21.11
C GLU A 99 26.49 -6.33 -21.71
N ARG A 100 25.39 -6.62 -20.99
CA ARG A 100 24.21 -7.16 -21.64
C ARG A 100 23.56 -6.05 -22.46
N GLN A 101 23.87 -6.04 -23.75
CA GLN A 101 23.20 -5.25 -24.77
C GLN A 101 21.67 -5.42 -24.64
N TYR A 102 21.05 -4.44 -24.00
CA TYR A 102 19.61 -4.22 -24.08
C TYR A 102 19.38 -3.36 -25.33
N GLY A 103 18.61 -3.89 -26.29
CA GLY A 103 18.37 -3.22 -27.56
C GLY A 103 17.90 -1.78 -27.35
N ARG A 104 18.17 -0.89 -28.31
CA ARG A 104 17.96 0.57 -28.18
C ARG A 104 16.50 1.01 -27.89
N GLY A 105 15.51 0.13 -28.05
CA GLY A 105 14.11 0.34 -27.62
C GLY A 105 13.76 -0.25 -26.24
N ASP A 106 14.64 -1.06 -25.71
CA ASP A 106 14.50 -1.81 -24.48
C ASP A 106 15.09 -0.97 -23.33
N MET A 107 16.21 -0.26 -23.53
CA MET A 107 16.76 0.69 -22.53
C MET A 107 15.74 1.74 -22.05
N GLY A 108 14.83 2.18 -22.94
CA GLY A 108 13.71 3.04 -22.58
C GLY A 108 12.69 2.35 -21.66
N LYS A 109 12.37 1.08 -21.93
CA LYS A 109 11.48 0.26 -21.08
C LYS A 109 12.12 -0.05 -19.72
N LEU A 110 13.42 -0.32 -19.64
CA LEU A 110 14.13 -0.53 -18.37
C LEU A 110 14.17 0.76 -17.53
N VAL A 111 14.46 1.91 -18.16
CA VAL A 111 14.41 3.21 -17.48
C VAL A 111 12.98 3.54 -17.05
N LEU A 112 11.96 3.21 -17.86
CA LEU A 112 10.55 3.39 -17.51
C LEU A 112 10.16 2.50 -16.32
N ILE A 113 10.63 1.25 -16.27
CA ILE A 113 10.36 0.32 -15.15
C ILE A 113 11.04 0.77 -13.87
N ILE A 114 12.26 1.29 -13.94
CA ILE A 114 12.98 1.84 -12.78
C ILE A 114 12.30 3.12 -12.29
N LEU A 115 11.92 4.03 -13.20
CA LEU A 115 11.21 5.27 -12.88
C LEU A 115 9.81 5.01 -12.30
N LEU A 116 9.08 4.06 -12.88
CA LEU A 116 7.77 3.59 -12.42
C LEU A 116 7.88 2.90 -11.06
N GLY A 117 8.92 2.08 -10.86
CA GLY A 117 9.25 1.44 -9.59
C GLY A 117 9.53 2.45 -8.48
N VAL A 118 10.22 3.57 -8.77
CA VAL A 118 10.44 4.66 -7.80
C VAL A 118 9.13 5.37 -7.44
N PHE A 119 8.16 5.48 -8.35
CA PHE A 119 6.86 6.10 -8.07
C PHE A 119 5.89 5.16 -7.32
N ILE A 120 5.98 3.85 -7.59
CA ILE A 120 5.16 2.80 -6.95
C ILE A 120 5.75 2.35 -5.60
N SER A 121 7.07 2.45 -5.40
CA SER A 121 7.73 2.07 -4.14
C SER A 121 7.16 2.78 -2.89
N PRO A 122 6.96 4.12 -2.89
CA PRO A 122 6.30 4.81 -1.78
C PRO A 122 4.90 4.28 -1.51
N LEU A 123 4.16 3.88 -2.55
CA LEU A 123 2.80 3.35 -2.45
C LEU A 123 2.79 1.98 -1.75
N VAL A 124 3.73 1.08 -2.08
CA VAL A 124 3.80 -0.25 -1.48
C VAL A 124 4.20 -0.17 0.00
N PHE A 125 5.19 0.66 0.33
CA PHE A 125 5.56 0.92 1.72
C PHE A 125 4.44 1.64 2.50
N ALA A 126 3.71 2.55 1.85
CA ALA A 126 2.57 3.23 2.45
C ALA A 126 1.39 2.28 2.71
N VAL A 127 1.05 1.38 1.79
CA VAL A 127 -0.07 0.43 1.95
C VAL A 127 0.27 -0.67 2.95
N ALA A 128 1.49 -1.22 2.91
CA ALA A 128 1.91 -2.26 3.85
C ALA A 128 2.04 -1.72 5.29
N GLY A 129 2.49 -0.47 5.45
CA GLY A 129 2.64 0.18 6.75
C GLY A 129 1.36 0.77 7.32
N SER A 130 0.32 1.03 6.52
CA SER A 130 -0.82 1.86 6.94
C SER A 130 -1.83 1.15 7.83
N ILE A 131 -1.93 -0.17 7.84
CA ILE A 131 -2.87 -0.85 8.74
C ILE A 131 -2.37 -0.81 10.19
N LEU A 132 -1.11 -1.21 10.42
CA LEU A 132 -0.48 -1.17 11.75
C LEU A 132 -0.08 0.26 12.14
N GLY A 133 0.49 1.00 11.19
CA GLY A 133 0.84 2.41 11.36
C GLY A 133 -0.38 3.30 11.55
N GLY A 134 -1.47 3.04 10.83
CA GLY A 134 -2.74 3.78 10.97
C GLY A 134 -3.36 3.61 12.35
N LEU A 135 -3.34 2.41 12.92
CA LEU A 135 -3.80 2.21 14.29
C LEU A 135 -2.91 2.93 15.31
N ALA A 136 -1.59 2.84 15.15
CA ALA A 136 -0.63 3.52 16.03
C ALA A 136 -0.75 5.05 15.94
N THR A 137 -0.92 5.61 14.73
CA THR A 137 -1.09 7.06 14.53
C THR A 137 -2.41 7.55 15.08
N VAL A 138 -3.51 6.81 14.89
CA VAL A 138 -4.81 7.16 15.48
C VAL A 138 -4.73 7.19 17.02
N LEU A 139 -4.07 6.18 17.63
CA LEU A 139 -3.89 6.15 19.09
C LEU A 139 -3.00 7.29 19.60
N LEU A 140 -1.89 7.55 18.91
CA LEU A 140 -0.97 8.64 19.27
C LEU A 140 -1.62 10.01 19.10
N THR A 141 -2.41 10.18 18.03
CA THR A 141 -3.14 11.42 17.75
C THR A 141 -4.23 11.65 18.79
N ALA A 142 -4.99 10.61 19.15
CA ALA A 142 -5.99 10.69 20.22
C ALA A 142 -5.34 11.04 21.58
N ALA A 143 -4.23 10.38 21.94
CA ALA A 143 -3.49 10.69 23.16
C ALA A 143 -2.93 12.13 23.14
N GLY A 144 -2.38 12.56 22.00
CA GLY A 144 -1.88 13.91 21.79
C GLY A 144 -2.95 14.98 21.90
N ILE A 145 -4.15 14.74 21.37
CA ILE A 145 -5.30 15.65 21.50
C ILE A 145 -5.69 15.80 22.98
N VAL A 146 -5.74 14.71 23.74
CA VAL A 146 -6.10 14.75 25.17
C VAL A 146 -5.05 15.49 26.00
N LEU A 147 -3.76 15.19 25.78
CA LEU A 147 -2.67 15.85 26.50
C LEU A 147 -2.57 17.33 26.09
N GLY A 148 -2.69 17.62 24.78
CA GLY A 148 -2.65 18.98 24.24
C GLY A 148 -3.81 19.83 24.72
N SER A 149 -5.03 19.28 24.74
CA SER A 149 -6.21 20.00 25.25
C SER A 149 -6.10 20.27 26.76
N ALA A 150 -5.53 19.33 27.52
CA ALA A 150 -5.27 19.54 28.95
C ALA A 150 -4.30 20.69 29.20
N VAL A 151 -3.16 20.72 28.48
CA VAL A 151 -2.18 21.82 28.60
C VAL A 151 -2.78 23.15 28.16
N LEU A 152 -3.48 23.17 27.01
CA LEU A 152 -4.16 24.36 26.51
C LEU A 152 -5.16 24.93 27.53
N THR A 153 -5.93 24.06 28.16
CA THR A 153 -6.90 24.43 29.19
C THR A 153 -6.21 25.13 30.37
N VAL A 154 -5.11 24.57 30.88
CA VAL A 154 -4.36 25.18 32.00
C VAL A 154 -3.83 26.55 31.63
N VAL A 155 -3.26 26.69 30.43
CA VAL A 155 -2.73 27.99 29.95
C VAL A 155 -3.86 29.02 29.81
N LEU A 156 -5.01 28.65 29.25
CA LEU A 156 -6.16 29.53 29.11
C LEU A 156 -6.72 29.98 30.46
N LEU A 157 -6.79 29.08 31.44
CA LEU A 157 -7.26 29.41 32.79
C LEU A 157 -6.31 30.39 33.50
N LEU A 158 -5.00 30.12 33.46
CA LEU A 158 -4.00 31.02 34.04
C LEU A 158 -4.02 32.40 33.36
N THR A 159 -4.07 32.40 32.03
CA THR A 159 -4.16 33.64 31.24
C THR A 159 -5.42 34.44 31.58
N GLY A 160 -6.58 33.78 31.66
CA GLY A 160 -7.84 34.39 32.06
C GLY A 160 -7.78 35.00 33.47
N CYS A 161 -7.20 34.29 34.44
CA CYS A 161 -7.02 34.79 35.81
C CYS A 161 -6.11 36.02 35.87
N ILE A 162 -4.99 36.02 35.12
CA ILE A 162 -4.06 37.15 35.08
C ILE A 162 -4.73 38.37 34.44
N LEU A 163 -5.42 38.19 33.30
CA LEU A 163 -6.14 39.27 32.63
C LEU A 163 -7.27 39.83 33.51
N PHE A 164 -7.95 38.99 34.28
CA PHE A 164 -8.96 39.42 35.24
C PHE A 164 -8.35 40.31 36.33
N GLY A 165 -7.20 39.92 36.90
CA GLY A 165 -6.48 40.72 37.90
C GLY A 165 -5.99 42.07 37.34
N ILE A 166 -5.39 42.07 36.15
CA ILE A 166 -4.97 43.30 35.46
C ILE A 166 -6.17 44.18 35.15
N GLY A 167 -7.29 43.59 34.74
CA GLY A 167 -8.55 44.27 34.44
C GLY A 167 -9.10 45.03 35.65
N ILE A 168 -9.08 44.42 36.85
CA ILE A 168 -9.54 45.10 38.08
C ILE A 168 -8.69 46.33 38.39
N VAL A 169 -7.37 46.23 38.22
CA VAL A 169 -6.45 47.34 38.51
C VAL A 169 -6.59 48.45 37.46
N SER A 170 -6.82 48.11 36.18
CA SER A 170 -6.94 49.09 35.11
C SER A 170 -8.26 49.88 35.13
N VAL A 171 -9.30 49.41 35.82
CA VAL A 171 -10.54 50.18 36.07
C VAL A 171 -10.28 51.50 36.80
N PHE A 172 -9.24 51.57 37.63
CA PHE A 172 -8.90 52.79 38.38
C PHE A 172 -8.29 53.89 37.51
N SER A 173 -7.67 53.52 36.38
CA SER A 173 -7.09 54.49 35.45
C SER A 173 -8.07 54.83 34.33
N ASP A 174 -8.57 53.80 33.64
CA ASP A 174 -9.45 53.93 32.48
C ASP A 174 -10.60 52.92 32.58
N PRO A 175 -11.79 53.35 33.05
CA PRO A 175 -12.89 52.43 33.36
C PRO A 175 -13.37 51.63 32.14
N PHE A 176 -13.35 52.24 30.94
CA PHE A 176 -13.76 51.57 29.70
C PHE A 176 -12.82 50.42 29.31
N LEU A 177 -11.50 50.64 29.39
CA LEU A 177 -10.51 49.61 29.07
C LEU A 177 -10.50 48.50 30.13
N GLY A 178 -10.67 48.86 31.40
CA GLY A 178 -10.74 47.90 32.50
C GLY A 178 -11.94 46.95 32.39
N ILE A 179 -13.14 47.46 32.14
CA ILE A 179 -14.34 46.63 31.97
C ILE A 179 -14.21 45.70 30.75
N LEU A 180 -13.64 46.19 29.64
CA LEU A 180 -13.40 45.38 28.45
C LEU A 180 -12.40 44.24 28.76
N LEU A 181 -11.29 44.54 29.44
CA LEU A 181 -10.29 43.54 29.84
C LEU A 181 -10.86 42.49 30.80
N ILE A 182 -11.70 42.90 31.76
CA ILE A 182 -12.41 41.99 32.66
C ILE A 182 -13.32 41.06 31.85
N GLY A 183 -14.08 41.59 30.89
CA GLY A 183 -14.96 40.81 30.02
C GLY A 183 -14.19 39.80 29.18
N VAL A 184 -13.08 40.21 28.56
CA VAL A 184 -12.22 39.31 27.77
C VAL A 184 -11.57 38.24 28.66
N GLY A 185 -11.09 38.60 29.85
CA GLY A 185 -10.53 37.65 30.82
C GLY A 185 -11.55 36.59 31.27
N LEU A 186 -12.78 37.01 31.58
CA LEU A 186 -13.89 36.10 31.90
C LEU A 186 -14.29 35.22 30.72
N PHE A 187 -14.29 35.76 29.51
CA PHE A 187 -14.60 34.99 28.31
C PHE A 187 -13.55 33.89 28.06
N ILE A 188 -12.26 34.23 28.16
CA ILE A 188 -11.14 33.28 28.04
C ILE A 188 -11.20 32.22 29.15
N PHE A 189 -11.50 32.62 30.39
CA PHE A 189 -11.64 31.71 31.52
C PHE A 189 -12.82 30.73 31.34
N GLY A 190 -13.97 31.23 30.88
CA GLY A 190 -15.14 30.42 30.54
C GLY A 190 -14.86 29.44 29.40
N LEU A 191 -14.13 29.88 28.37
CA LEU A 191 -13.68 29.02 27.27
C LEU A 191 -12.77 27.91 27.77
N GLY A 192 -11.83 28.22 28.68
CA GLY A 192 -10.99 27.23 29.35
C GLY A 192 -11.82 26.17 30.09
N LEU A 193 -12.81 26.58 30.89
CA LEU A 193 -13.70 25.65 31.60
C LEU A 193 -14.53 24.77 30.66
N PHE A 194 -15.01 25.32 29.54
CA PHE A 194 -15.73 24.57 28.53
C PHE A 194 -14.84 23.49 27.89
N PHE A 195 -13.60 23.81 27.55
CA PHE A 195 -12.62 22.85 27.05
C PHE A 195 -12.24 21.79 28.09
N LEU A 196 -12.15 22.16 29.37
CA LEU A 196 -11.95 21.22 30.47
C LEU A 196 -13.10 20.21 30.52
N TRP A 197 -14.34 20.70 30.50
CA TRP A 197 -15.54 19.87 30.55
C TRP A 197 -15.62 18.92 29.35
N LEU A 198 -15.36 19.42 28.13
CA LEU A 198 -15.27 18.58 26.93
C LEU A 198 -14.17 17.54 27.04
N THR A 199 -12.99 17.91 27.53
CA THR A 199 -11.86 16.97 27.69
C THR A 199 -12.18 15.87 28.70
N VAL A 200 -12.81 16.20 29.83
CA VAL A 200 -13.24 15.22 30.83
C VAL A 200 -14.37 14.34 30.28
N TRP A 201 -15.31 14.90 29.54
CA TRP A 201 -16.39 14.15 28.90
C TRP A 201 -15.87 13.19 27.83
N ILE A 202 -14.93 13.65 26.99
CA ILE A 202 -14.22 12.83 26.00
C ILE A 202 -13.40 11.76 26.72
N CYS A 203 -12.67 12.08 27.78
CA CYS A 203 -11.90 11.09 28.53
C CYS A 203 -12.83 10.03 29.15
N GLY A 204 -13.91 10.45 29.80
CA GLY A 204 -14.89 9.54 30.41
C GLY A 204 -15.65 8.67 29.40
N SER A 205 -15.88 9.15 28.18
CA SER A 205 -16.64 8.43 27.14
C SER A 205 -15.75 7.66 26.15
N ALA A 206 -14.57 8.18 25.82
CA ALA A 206 -13.64 7.61 24.85
C ALA A 206 -12.72 6.56 25.47
N VAL A 207 -12.19 6.78 26.68
CA VAL A 207 -11.33 5.78 27.37
C VAL A 207 -11.99 4.40 27.50
N PRO A 208 -13.27 4.25 27.93
CA PRO A 208 -13.89 2.93 28.00
C PRO A 208 -14.11 2.29 26.62
N LYS A 209 -14.38 3.09 25.58
CA LYS A 209 -14.56 2.60 24.20
C LYS A 209 -13.24 2.17 23.59
N CYS A 210 -12.18 2.94 23.77
CA CYS A 210 -10.81 2.60 23.32
C CYS A 210 -10.29 1.34 24.02
N ALA A 211 -10.51 1.21 25.34
CA ALA A 211 -10.14 0.01 26.09
C ALA A 211 -10.92 -1.23 25.61
N ALA A 212 -12.19 -1.08 25.25
CA ALA A 212 -13.00 -2.16 24.70
C ALA A 212 -12.53 -2.60 23.30
N VAL A 213 -12.17 -1.67 22.42
CA VAL A 213 -11.62 -1.96 21.08
C VAL A 213 -10.27 -2.66 21.19
N PHE A 214 -9.40 -2.20 22.08
CA PHE A 214 -8.09 -2.83 22.33
C PHE A 214 -8.23 -4.26 22.85
N ARG A 215 -9.15 -4.50 23.79
CA ARG A 215 -9.43 -5.85 24.31
C ARG A 215 -9.97 -6.80 23.23
N ARG A 216 -10.80 -6.31 22.32
CA ARG A 216 -11.31 -7.10 21.18
C ARG A 216 -10.22 -7.40 20.16
N GLY A 217 -9.33 -6.45 19.89
CA GLY A 217 -8.17 -6.65 19.00
C GLY A 217 -7.18 -7.70 19.53
N ILE A 218 -6.88 -7.67 20.82
CA ILE A 218 -6.02 -8.69 21.46
C ILE A 218 -6.71 -10.06 21.53
N GLY A 219 -8.02 -10.08 21.83
CA GLY A 219 -8.79 -11.32 21.87
C GLY A 219 -8.87 -12.04 20.52
N SER A 220 -8.97 -11.31 19.41
CA SER A 220 -9.02 -11.90 18.07
C SER A 220 -7.67 -12.50 17.64
N LEU A 221 -6.55 -11.89 18.04
CA LEU A 221 -5.21 -12.41 17.80
C LEU A 221 -4.90 -13.64 18.67
N TRP A 222 -5.40 -13.70 19.91
CA TRP A 222 -5.22 -14.86 20.78
C TRP A 222 -6.04 -16.07 20.31
N ASN A 223 -7.29 -15.87 19.86
CA ASN A 223 -8.12 -16.98 19.39
C ASN A 223 -7.62 -17.61 18.09
N ARG A 224 -6.97 -16.85 17.20
CA ARG A 224 -6.37 -17.40 15.97
C ARG A 224 -5.19 -18.34 16.22
N ARG A 225 -4.52 -18.25 17.39
CA ARG A 225 -3.43 -19.17 17.78
C ARG A 225 -3.90 -20.50 18.37
N LYS A 226 -5.20 -20.66 18.67
CA LYS A 226 -5.75 -21.91 19.24
C LYS A 226 -6.39 -22.83 18.20
N THR A 227 -6.48 -22.41 16.94
CA THR A 227 -7.12 -23.15 15.85
C THR A 227 -6.13 -23.66 14.78
N ALA A 228 -4.83 -23.54 15.03
CA ALA A 228 -3.77 -24.20 14.26
C ALA A 228 -3.04 -25.18 15.19
#